data_AF-A0A839UTN6-F1
#
_entry.id   AF-A0A839UTN6-F1
#
_cell.length_a   1.000
_cell.length_b   1.000
_cell.length_c   1.000
_cell.angle_alpha   90.00
_cell.angle_beta   90.00
_cell.angle_gamma   90.00
#
_symmetry.space_group_name_H-M   'P 1'
#
loop_
_entity.id
_entity.type
_entity.pdbx_description
1 polymer ?
#
loop_
_entity_poly.entity_id
_entity_poly.type
_entity_poly.pdbx_seq_one_letter_code
_entity_poly.pdbx_strand_id
1 'polypeptide(L)' 'MTPPADRITCPACAGRGGEADMYEEFDDCPLCDGAGQVSRQRAEEWLAEDAATARALAAWTSGESEKKNLS' A
#
# COMPACT_ATOMS: atom_id res chain seq x y z
N MET A 1 22.14 -21.62 3.02
CA MET A 1 20.69 -21.33 3.09
C MET A 1 20.36 -20.42 1.93
N THR A 2 19.90 -20.98 0.82
CA THR A 2 19.50 -20.20 -0.36
C THR A 2 18.21 -19.45 -0.01
N PRO A 3 18.13 -18.11 -0.09
CA PRO A 3 16.84 -17.45 0.04
C PRO A 3 15.91 -18.01 -1.05
N PRO A 4 14.67 -18.40 -0.72
CA PRO A 4 13.76 -18.93 -1.72
C PRO A 4 13.60 -17.88 -2.82
N ALA A 5 13.53 -18.32 -4.08
CA ALA A 5 13.39 -17.49 -5.29
C ALA A 5 12.04 -16.72 -5.36
N ASP A 6 11.38 -16.54 -4.22
CA ASP A 6 10.01 -16.09 -4.06
C ASP A 6 9.91 -14.61 -3.67
N ARG A 7 11.00 -13.85 -3.88
CA ARG A 7 10.99 -12.41 -3.73
C ARG A 7 10.49 -11.76 -5.02
N ILE A 8 9.55 -10.85 -4.87
CA ILE A 8 8.98 -10.05 -5.94
C ILE A 8 9.20 -8.56 -5.64
N THR A 9 9.07 -7.73 -6.66
CA THR A 9 9.09 -6.27 -6.51
C THR A 9 8.01 -5.84 -5.52
N CYS A 10 8.37 -4.97 -4.57
CA CYS A 10 7.43 -4.45 -3.59
C CYS A 10 6.25 -3.74 -4.29
N PRO A 11 5.00 -4.19 -4.13
CA PRO A 11 3.86 -3.58 -4.81
C PRO A 11 3.49 -2.21 -4.21
N ALA A 12 3.86 -1.94 -2.95
CA ALA A 12 3.56 -0.66 -2.29
C ALA A 12 4.42 0.49 -2.82
N CYS A 13 5.75 0.29 -2.90
CA CYS A 13 6.67 1.32 -3.39
C CYS A 13 7.11 1.10 -4.85
N ALA A 14 6.59 0.10 -5.54
CA ALA A 14 6.99 -0.30 -6.89
C ALA A 14 8.52 -0.52 -7.05
N GLY A 15 9.18 -0.97 -5.98
CA GLY A 15 10.63 -1.18 -5.96
C GLY A 15 11.49 0.04 -5.65
N ARG A 16 10.89 1.19 -5.32
CA ARG A 16 11.64 2.40 -4.94
C ARG A 16 12.31 2.32 -3.56
N GLY A 17 11.86 1.40 -2.70
CA GLY A 17 12.38 1.25 -1.33
C GLY A 17 11.75 2.20 -0.32
N GLY A 18 11.28 3.37 -0.74
CA GLY A 18 10.64 4.37 0.11
C GLY A 18 10.13 5.55 -0.71
N GLU A 19 9.74 6.61 -0.03
CA GLU A 19 9.37 7.89 -0.62
C GLU A 19 10.01 9.04 0.15
N ALA A 20 10.49 10.05 -0.60
CA ALA A 20 10.92 11.30 0.00
C ALA A 20 9.69 12.18 0.21
N ASP A 21 9.54 12.70 1.42
CA ASP A 21 8.48 13.65 1.74
C ASP A 21 8.83 15.07 1.27
N MET A 22 7.94 16.02 1.57
CA MET A 22 8.12 17.43 1.21
C MET A 22 9.26 18.15 1.94
N TYR A 23 9.83 17.53 2.98
CA TYR A 23 10.97 18.02 3.75
C TYR A 23 12.28 17.32 3.37
N GLU A 24 12.27 16.53 2.29
CA GLU A 24 13.40 15.70 1.85
C GLU A 24 13.79 14.60 2.87
N GLU A 25 12.92 14.30 3.84
CA GLU A 25 13.08 13.13 4.70
C GLU A 25 12.67 11.89 3.89
N PHE A 26 13.56 10.90 3.85
CA PHE A 26 13.31 9.64 3.17
C PHE A 26 12.74 8.65 4.19
N ASP A 27 11.46 8.32 4.03
CA ASP A 27 10.82 7.30 4.86
C ASP A 27 10.88 5.95 4.13
N ASP A 28 11.34 4.94 4.86
CA ASP A 28 11.44 3.58 4.34
C ASP A 28 10.04 2.99 4.14
N CYS A 29 9.83 2.34 2.99
CA CYS A 29 8.52 1.79 2.67
C CYS A 29 8.09 0.78 3.74
N PRO A 30 6.92 0.93 4.39
CA PRO A 30 6.52 0.11 5.54
C PRO A 30 6.29 -1.37 5.20
N LEU A 31 6.14 -1.70 3.92
CA LEU A 31 5.99 -3.07 3.45
C LEU A 31 7.34 -3.78 3.26
N CYS A 32 8.32 -3.09 2.68
CA CYS A 32 9.62 -3.67 2.34
C CYS A 32 10.80 -3.18 3.16
N ASP A 33 10.59 -2.22 4.06
CA ASP A 33 11.60 -1.64 4.97
C ASP A 33 12.85 -1.18 4.19
N GLY A 34 12.65 -0.31 3.19
CA GLY A 34 13.76 0.15 2.35
C GLY A 34 14.23 -0.83 1.26
N ALA A 35 13.88 -2.12 1.34
CA ALA A 35 14.50 -3.15 0.49
C ALA A 35 14.06 -3.14 -0.99
N GLY A 36 12.91 -2.52 -1.31
CA GLY A 36 12.31 -2.53 -2.66
C GLY A 36 11.77 -3.89 -3.13
N GLN A 37 11.94 -4.96 -2.35
CA GLN A 37 11.49 -6.31 -2.68
C GLN A 37 10.94 -7.01 -1.44
N VAL A 38 9.89 -7.82 -1.60
CA VAL A 38 9.25 -8.60 -0.53
C VAL A 38 8.99 -10.02 -0.97
N SER A 39 8.73 -10.93 -0.03
CA SER A 39 8.26 -12.27 -0.39
C SER A 39 6.85 -12.20 -1.00
N ARG A 40 6.55 -13.13 -1.91
CA ARG A 40 5.21 -13.23 -2.53
C ARG A 40 4.10 -13.29 -1.47
N GLN A 41 4.26 -14.14 -0.45
CA GLN A 41 3.32 -14.25 0.65
C GLN A 41 3.03 -12.91 1.33
N ARG A 42 4.09 -12.13 1.66
CA ARG A 42 3.95 -10.83 2.33
C ARG A 42 3.25 -9.81 1.44
N ALA A 43 3.50 -9.85 0.13
CA ALA A 43 2.78 -9.02 -0.84
C ALA A 43 1.31 -9.41 -0.94
N GLU A 44 0.98 -10.70 -0.95
CA GLU A 44 -0.39 -11.20 -0.98
C GLU A 44 -1.16 -10.79 0.28
N GLU A 45 -0.55 -10.92 1.47
CA GLU A 45 -1.13 -10.46 2.74
C GLU A 45 -1.41 -8.95 2.71
N TRP A 46 -0.44 -8.14 2.28
CA TRP A 46 -0.60 -6.69 2.19
C TRP A 46 -1.71 -6.29 1.21
N LEU A 47 -1.75 -6.91 0.03
CA LEU A 47 -2.79 -6.64 -0.97
C LEU A 47 -4.17 -7.13 -0.52
N ALA A 48 -4.24 -8.18 0.29
CA ALA A 48 -5.49 -8.63 0.88
C ALA A 48 -6.04 -7.62 1.92
N GLU A 49 -5.18 -6.98 2.71
CA GLU A 49 -5.56 -5.94 3.67
C GLU A 49 -5.97 -4.63 2.96
N ASP A 50 -5.23 -4.23 1.92
CA ASP A 50 -5.53 -3.03 1.14
C ASP A 50 -6.83 -3.18 0.34
N ALA A 51 -7.09 -4.37 -0.22
CA ALA A 51 -8.36 -4.67 -0.90
C ALA A 51 -9.57 -4.63 0.06
N ALA A 52 -9.39 -5.02 1.32
CA ALA A 52 -10.44 -4.86 2.34
C ALA A 52 -10.69 -3.38 2.66
N THR A 53 -9.62 -2.58 2.77
CA THR A 53 -9.70 -1.13 3.01
C THR A 53 -10.30 -0.40 1.81
N ALA A 54 -9.94 -0.75 0.58
CA ALA A 54 -10.50 -0.18 -0.64
C ALA A 54 -12.02 -0.43 -0.74
N ARG A 55 -12.49 -1.62 -0.33
CA ARG A 55 -13.94 -1.92 -0.25
C ARG A 55 -14.63 -1.14 0.86
N ALA A 56 -13.97 -0.95 2.01
CA ALA A 56 -14.49 -0.15 3.11
C ALA A 56 -14.57 1.34 2.77
N LEU A 57 -13.54 1.89 2.12
CA LEU A 57 -13.52 3.26 1.59
C LEU A 57 -14.57 3.43 0.50
N ALA A 58 -14.72 2.49 -0.44
CA ALA A 58 -15.79 2.52 -1.44
C ALA A 58 -17.20 2.51 -0.80
N ALA A 59 -17.37 1.77 0.30
CA ALA A 59 -18.62 1.76 1.06
C ALA A 59 -18.90 3.11 1.74
N TRP A 60 -17.86 3.80 2.25
CA TRP A 60 -17.99 5.14 2.83
C TRP A 60 -18.16 6.25 1.78
N THR A 61 -17.39 6.23 0.68
CA THR A 61 -17.48 7.24 -0.38
C THR A 61 -18.79 7.17 -1.18
N SER A 62 -19.42 5.99 -1.23
CA SER A 62 -20.77 5.83 -1.80
C SER A 62 -21.88 6.38 -0.87
N GLY A 63 -21.57 6.70 0.39
CA GLY A 63 -22.53 7.19 1.39
C GLY A 63 -22.61 8.71 1.53
N GLU A 64 -21.76 9.50 0.87
CA GLU A 64 -21.69 10.96 1.05
C GLU A 64 -22.13 11.76 -0.19
N SER A 65 -23.24 11.37 -0.83
CA SER A 65 -23.86 12.17 -1.91
C SER A 65 -25.13 12.93 -1.52
N GLU A 66 -25.64 12.83 -0.29
CA GLU A 66 -26.92 13.42 0.11
C GLU A 66 -26.81 14.69 0.99
N LYS A 67 -26.00 15.68 0.57
CA LYS A 67 -26.10 17.07 1.09
C LYS A 67 -26.08 18.15 0.03
N LYS A 68 -26.48 17.83 -1.22
CA LYS A 68 -26.89 18.84 -2.19
C LYS A 68 -28.40 18.96 -2.13
N ASN A 69 -28.88 19.93 -1.35
CA ASN A 69 -30.19 20.61 -1.40
C ASN A 69 -30.67 20.90 0.02
N LEU A 70 -30.28 22.05 0.58
CA LEU A 70 -31.20 22.84 1.38
C LEU A 70 -30.73 24.31 1.44
N SER A 71 -31.44 25.13 0.66
CA SER A 71 -31.58 26.61 0.66
C SER A 71 -30.36 27.48 0.49
#